data_AF-A0A4P5RVG0-F1
#
_entry.id   AF-A0A4P5RVG0-F1
#
_cell.length_a   1.000
_cell.length_b   1.000
_cell.length_c   1.000
_cell.angle_alpha   90.00
_cell.angle_beta   90.00
_cell.angle_gamma   90.00
#
_symmetry.space_group_name_H-M   'P 1'
#
loop_
_entity.id
_entity.type
_entity.pdbx_description
1 polymer ?
#
loop_
_entity_poly.entity_id
_entity_poly.type
_entity_poly.pdbx_seq_one_letter_code
_entity_poly.pdbx_strand_id
1 'polypeptide(L)' 'MAVPQVEGQSEVDARALLATAGLTPEIKYQDVPTNDLNIGKVITQGTDAGTLVDPGFIIRLTIGRAATVTP' A
#
# COMPACT_ATOMS: atom_id res chain seq x y z
N MET A 1 -10.38 2.20 14.96
CA MET A 1 -8.95 2.53 14.81
C MET A 1 -8.79 3.33 13.53
N ALA A 2 -8.02 4.41 13.54
CA ALA A 2 -7.84 5.23 12.34
C ALA A 2 -6.78 4.61 11.42
N VAL A 3 -7.05 4.57 10.12
CA VAL A 3 -6.08 4.08 9.14
C VAL A 3 -4.92 5.07 9.01
N PRO A 4 -3.66 4.63 9.12
CA PRO A 4 -2.50 5.50 8.89
C PRO A 4 -2.38 5.88 7.41
N GLN A 5 -1.83 7.06 7.13
CA GLN A 5 -1.51 7.48 5.77
C GLN A 5 -0.24 6.78 5.30
N VAL A 6 -0.37 5.92 4.28
CA VAL A 6 0.75 5.15 3.71
C VAL A 6 0.88 5.34 2.19
N GLU A 7 -0.03 6.07 1.56
CA GLU A 7 0.09 6.47 0.15
C GLU A 7 1.37 7.28 -0.11
N GLY A 8 2.05 6.94 -1.20
CA GLY A 8 3.35 7.50 -1.56
C GLY A 8 4.54 6.96 -0.75
N GLN A 9 4.31 6.16 0.29
CA GLN A 9 5.38 5.53 1.07
C GLN A 9 5.83 4.20 0.45
N SER A 10 6.99 3.72 0.90
CA SER A 10 7.51 2.40 0.52
C SER A 10 6.62 1.30 1.07
N GLU A 11 6.59 0.14 0.39
CA GLU A 11 5.90 -1.06 0.88
C GLU A 11 6.24 -1.37 2.34
N VAL A 12 7.53 -1.34 2.68
CA VAL A 12 8.04 -1.72 4.00
C VAL A 12 7.49 -0.80 5.08
N ASP A 13 7.55 0.51 4.85
CA ASP A 13 7.04 1.53 5.77
C ASP A 13 5.52 1.40 5.95
N ALA A 14 4.79 1.20 4.84
CA ALA A 14 3.35 1.03 4.83
C ALA A 14 2.92 -0.19 5.66
N ARG A 15 3.57 -1.34 5.45
CA ARG A 15 3.30 -2.57 6.21
C ARG A 15 3.62 -2.41 7.68
N ALA A 16 4.73 -1.76 8.03
CA ALA A 16 5.13 -1.53 9.41
C ALA A 16 4.11 -0.64 10.15
N LEU A 17 3.66 0.44 9.51
CA LEU A 17 2.64 1.35 10.07
C LEU A 17 1.30 0.62 10.30
N LEU A 18 0.84 -0.14 9.32
CA LEU A 18 -0.41 -0.88 9.41
C LEU A 18 -0.35 -1.99 10.48
N ALA A 19 0.75 -2.74 10.55
CA ALA A 19 0.97 -3.74 11.57
C ALA A 19 1.01 -3.11 12.99
N THR A 20 1.67 -1.96 13.13
CA THR A 20 1.72 -1.19 14.39
C THR A 20 0.34 -0.69 14.79
N ALA A 21 -0.50 -0.34 13.81
CA ALA A 21 -1.89 0.04 14.01
C ALA A 21 -2.83 -1.16 14.25
N GLY A 22 -2.33 -2.42 14.29
CA GLY A 22 -3.17 -3.61 14.47
C GLY A 22 -4.09 -3.92 13.28
N LEU A 23 -3.68 -3.49 12.08
CA LEU A 23 -4.39 -3.68 10.82
C LEU A 23 -3.66 -4.70 9.95
N THR A 24 -4.41 -5.36 9.08
CA THR A 24 -3.86 -6.39 8.19
C THR A 24 -3.60 -5.79 6.80
N PRO A 25 -2.35 -5.53 6.38
CA PRO A 25 -2.06 -5.09 5.03
C PRO A 25 -2.23 -6.23 4.03
N GLU A 26 -3.09 -6.08 3.04
CA GLU A 26 -3.17 -6.93 1.85
C GLU A 26 -2.51 -6.20 0.67
N ILE A 27 -1.39 -6.73 0.18
CA ILE A 27 -0.65 -6.10 -0.92
C ILE A 27 -1.08 -6.68 -2.26
N LYS A 28 -1.42 -5.77 -3.17
CA LYS A 28 -1.57 -6.03 -4.60
C LYS A 28 -0.50 -5.26 -5.35
N TYR A 29 0.19 -5.95 -6.25
CA TYR A 29 1.10 -5.28 -7.16
C TYR A 29 0.39 -4.87 -8.43
N GLN A 30 0.64 -3.65 -8.87
CA GLN A 30 0.19 -3.13 -10.15
C GLN A 30 1.42 -2.86 -11.02
N ASP A 31 1.42 -3.43 -12.22
CA ASP A 31 2.44 -3.17 -13.22
C ASP A 31 2.32 -1.72 -13.70
N VAL A 32 3.36 -0.95 -13.43
CA VAL A 32 3.52 0.45 -13.88
C VAL A 32 4.70 0.55 -14.85
N PRO A 33 4.73 1.56 -15.73
CA PRO A 33 5.86 1.79 -16.63
C PRO A 33 7.19 1.77 -15.87
N THR A 34 8.25 1.23 -16.48
CA THR A 34 9.57 1.08 -15.84
C THR A 34 10.22 2.40 -15.42
N ASN A 35 9.74 3.53 -15.94
CA ASN A 35 10.14 4.89 -15.60
C ASN A 35 9.18 5.59 -14.60
N ASP A 36 8.22 4.86 -14.02
CA ASP A 36 7.25 5.40 -13.09
C ASP A 36 7.85 5.61 -11.69
N LEU A 37 7.54 6.74 -11.06
CA LEU A 37 8.03 7.09 -9.72
C LEU A 37 7.37 6.30 -8.60
N ASN A 38 6.29 5.57 -8.92
CA ASN A 38 5.53 4.75 -7.99
C ASN A 38 6.06 3.32 -7.87
N ILE A 39 7.12 2.95 -8.60
CA ILE A 39 7.76 1.63 -8.44
C ILE A 39 8.26 1.48 -6.99
N GLY A 40 7.84 0.40 -6.32
CA GLY A 40 8.15 0.11 -4.92
C GLY A 40 7.36 0.94 -3.90
N LYS A 41 6.43 1.79 -4.36
CA LYS A 41 5.62 2.67 -3.51
C LYS A 41 4.15 2.32 -3.57
N VAL A 42 3.44 2.66 -2.49
CA VAL A 42 1.99 2.56 -2.42
C VAL A 42 1.37 3.62 -3.33
N ILE A 43 0.74 3.16 -4.41
CA ILE A 43 -0.06 3.97 -5.33
C ILE A 43 -1.37 4.36 -4.66
N THR A 44 -2.03 3.40 -4.02
CA THR A 44 -3.26 3.64 -3.27
C THR A 44 -3.39 2.68 -2.12
N GLN A 45 -3.96 3.14 -1.00
CA GLN A 45 -4.17 2.32 0.19
C GLN A 45 -5.57 1.70 0.28
N GLY A 46 -6.43 1.89 -0.73
CA GLY A 46 -7.78 1.29 -0.84
C GLY A 46 -8.81 1.76 0.21
N THR A 47 -8.35 2.24 1.37
CA THR A 47 -9.14 2.83 2.46
C THR A 47 -8.44 4.11 2.89
N ASP A 48 -9.13 5.24 2.77
CA ASP A 48 -8.53 6.56 3.01
C ASP A 48 -7.93 6.69 4.41
N ALA A 49 -6.83 7.42 4.51
CA ALA A 49 -6.19 7.74 5.77
C ALA A 49 -7.18 8.46 6.71
N GLY A 50 -7.11 8.14 7.99
CA GLY A 50 -8.04 8.67 9.00
C GLY A 50 -9.41 7.98 9.04
N THR A 51 -9.71 7.08 8.10
CA THR A 51 -10.94 6.26 8.15
C THR A 51 -10.94 5.41 9.41
N LEU A 52 -12.08 5.36 10.10
CA LEU A 52 -12.25 4.52 11.28
C LEU A 52 -12.64 3.10 10.87
N VAL A 53 -11.77 2.15 11.14
CA VAL A 53 -11.98 0.72 10.87
C VAL A 53 -11.95 -0.10 12.15
N ASP A 54 -12.54 -1.28 12.09
CA ASP A 54 -12.49 -2.27 13.17
C ASP A 54 -11.06 -2.82 13.37
N PRO A 55 -10.70 -3.22 14.60
CA PRO A 55 -9.43 -3.89 14.85
C PRO A 55 -9.33 -5.19 14.03
N GLY A 56 -8.17 -5.42 13.40
CA GLY A 56 -7.96 -6.56 12.50
C GLY A 56 -8.51 -6.39 11.08
N PHE A 57 -9.06 -5.22 10.75
CA PHE A 57 -9.53 -4.92 9.39
C PHE A 57 -8.41 -5.06 8.34
N ILE A 58 -8.79 -5.54 7.16
CA ILE A 58 -7.87 -5.79 6.04
C ILE A 58 -7.84 -4.58 5.13
N ILE A 59 -6.66 -4.01 4.92
CA ILE A 59 -6.44 -2.84 4.07
C ILE A 59 -5.71 -3.25 2.81
N ARG A 60 -6.36 -3.03 1.66
CA ARG A 60 -5.80 -3.33 0.35
C ARG A 60 -4.86 -2.23 -0.12
N LEU A 61 -3.57 -2.49 -0.09
CA LEU A 61 -2.55 -1.63 -0.68
C LEU A 61 -2.28 -2.03 -2.11
N THR A 62 -2.25 -1.04 -3.01
CA THR A 62 -1.77 -1.22 -4.38
C THR A 62 -0.39 -0.63 -4.48
N ILE A 63 0.59 -1.44 -4.87
CA ILE A 63 2.00 -1.07 -4.93
C ILE A 63 2.44 -1.14 -6.37
N GLY A 64 3.08 -0.07 -6.85
CA GLY A 64 3.64 -0.05 -8.19
C GLY A 64 4.81 -1.02 -8.27
N ARG A 65 4.81 -1.91 -9.26
CA ARG A 65 6.00 -2.68 -9.63
C ARG A 65 6.37 -2.37 -11.06
N ALA A 66 7.67 -2.38 -11.34
CA ALA A 66 8.15 -2.25 -12.69
C ALA A 66 7.53 -3.35 -13.56
N ALA A 67 6.74 -2.95 -14.57
CA ALA A 67 6.20 -3.88 -15.54
C ALA A 67 7.40 -4.59 -16.20
N THR A 68 7.52 -5.90 -16.00
CA THR A 68 8.51 -6.68 -16.72
C THR A 68 8.01 -6.77 -18.16
N VAL A 69 8.55 -5.93 -19.05
CA VAL A 69 8.39 -6.12 -20.49
C VAL A 69 8.89 -7.53 -20.79
N THR A 70 7.95 -8.43 -21.08
CA THR A 70 8.32 -9.77 -21.54
C THR A 70 8.84 -9.57 -22.97
N PRO A 71 10.09 -9.96 -23.27
CA PRO A 71 10.72 -9.70 -24.57
C PRO A 71 10.04 -10.45 -25.72
#